data_AF-A0A8C6U6U0-F1
#
_entry.id   AF-A0A8C6U6U0-F1
#
_cell.length_a   1.000
_cell.length_b   1.000
_cell.length_c   1.000
_cell.angle_alpha   90.00
_cell.angle_beta   90.00
_cell.angle_gamma   90.00
#
_symmetry.space_group_name_H-M   'P 1'
#
loop_
_entity.id
_entity.type
_entity.pdbx_description
1 polymer ?
#
loop_
_entity_poly.entity_id
_entity_poly.type
_entity_poly.pdbx_seq_one_letter_code
_entity_poly.pdbx_strand_id
1 'polypeptide(L)'
;MSPKKHHMKLKGANASSSLDLESEDISLETTVPTAEEVSSSDELRDGSQRVTRQLLERKELLHSLQLLKIELSQRNLLIDNMKADHMTKVEELEERLNDALHQKQVLALRLDSQLKLAQEENRKHQILRKQEMETIMQRQKQLEETNRQLCDRDRYQELKDLPEDKMTIQEYVSVRFYEVVTPLRTQVTELTLKNGCLNEELDIHRTQLKSLMESYEEERRLRAELELRCQKLTLDLADTKQLIQEGDYRRENYPTIRRERDHLDAELKELKRRYETLDLTHTTLNRERDKLGIEVATLQQSVTLLQKDKEYLHRQNTELSVRCAHGEDRIERLQVQLEDSKKAREESYEKYVASRDHYKSEYETRLREELENIRLKTGLEIENLQRASREMYERENRNLREARDIAVLEKDRAMAAERDTQSRYDQLLEQFRQLQLGTDNRVSELFNQAKLHAFEAERAEMVKEETANALAQCQVDCEKLQKKLELPQLPWDKPIEIYLPI
;
A
#
# COMPACT_ATOMS: atom_id res chain seq x y z
N MET A 1 -77.46 27.43 -60.77
CA MET A 1 -76.74 28.13 -59.68
C MET A 1 -75.56 27.28 -59.26
N SER A 2 -74.43 27.93 -59.03
CA SER A 2 -73.09 27.41 -58.70
C SER A 2 -73.00 26.57 -57.42
N PRO A 3 -71.86 25.88 -57.22
CA PRO A 3 -71.02 26.32 -56.10
C PRO A 3 -69.55 26.56 -56.47
N LYS A 4 -69.04 27.70 -55.95
CA LYS A 4 -67.63 28.12 -55.91
C LYS A 4 -66.96 27.58 -54.63
N LYS A 5 -65.64 27.45 -54.74
CA LYS A 5 -64.61 27.17 -53.74
C LYS A 5 -64.59 28.15 -52.55
N HIS A 6 -64.16 27.66 -51.38
CA HIS A 6 -63.10 28.21 -50.49
C HIS A 6 -62.88 27.20 -49.34
N HIS A 7 -61.75 26.49 -49.22
CA HIS A 7 -60.43 26.84 -48.65
C HIS A 7 -60.33 26.91 -47.11
N MET A 8 -59.39 26.08 -46.61
CA MET A 8 -58.47 26.25 -45.46
C MET A 8 -58.91 25.80 -44.05
N LYS A 9 -58.29 24.73 -43.52
CA LYS A 9 -57.13 24.84 -42.59
C LYS A 9 -56.55 23.47 -42.17
N LEU A 10 -55.22 23.42 -42.12
CA LEU A 10 -54.37 22.42 -41.47
C LEU A 10 -54.47 22.47 -39.93
N LYS A 11 -54.26 21.32 -39.28
CA LYS A 11 -53.48 21.06 -38.04
C LYS A 11 -53.51 19.54 -37.80
N GLY A 12 -52.39 18.81 -37.92
CA GLY A 12 -51.43 18.53 -36.83
C GLY A 12 -51.87 17.24 -36.10
N ALA A 13 -51.09 16.21 -35.83
CA ALA A 13 -49.64 16.01 -35.86
C ALA A 13 -49.35 14.51 -36.01
N ASN A 14 -48.33 14.17 -36.79
CA ASN A 14 -47.66 12.87 -36.74
C ASN A 14 -46.75 12.89 -35.51
N ALA A 15 -46.88 11.89 -34.64
CA ALA A 15 -45.91 11.61 -33.59
C ALA A 15 -44.96 10.51 -34.08
N SER A 16 -43.83 10.94 -34.65
CA SER A 16 -42.63 10.11 -34.74
C SER A 16 -41.94 10.18 -33.38
N SER A 17 -41.69 9.04 -32.74
CA SER A 17 -40.75 8.95 -31.61
C SER A 17 -39.48 8.27 -32.10
N SER A 18 -38.46 9.10 -32.32
CA SER A 18 -37.05 8.74 -32.31
C SER A 18 -36.68 8.28 -30.90
N LEU A 19 -35.83 7.26 -30.81
CA LEU A 19 -34.97 7.02 -29.65
C LEU A 19 -33.70 6.36 -30.18
N ASP A 20 -32.73 7.24 -30.46
CA ASP A 20 -31.31 6.93 -30.55
C ASP A 20 -30.85 6.30 -29.23
N LEU A 21 -30.20 5.14 -29.32
CA LEU A 21 -29.35 4.61 -28.26
C LEU A 21 -27.98 4.35 -28.87
N GLU A 22 -27.08 5.28 -28.55
CA GLU A 22 -25.66 5.26 -28.80
C GLU A 22 -25.07 3.94 -28.29
N SER A 23 -24.55 3.13 -29.22
CA SER A 23 -23.73 1.96 -28.92
C SER A 23 -22.31 2.44 -28.58
N GLU A 24 -21.96 2.45 -27.30
CA GLU A 24 -20.58 2.54 -26.86
C GLU A 24 -19.88 1.21 -27.17
N ASP A 25 -19.04 1.21 -28.21
CA ASP A 25 -18.04 0.19 -28.48
C ASP A 25 -17.01 0.16 -27.34
N ILE A 26 -17.01 -0.90 -26.54
CA ILE A 26 -15.93 -1.15 -25.56
C ILE A 26 -14.91 -2.07 -26.21
N SER A 27 -13.82 -1.44 -26.62
CA SER A 27 -12.56 -1.99 -27.13
C SER A 27 -11.99 -3.05 -26.19
N LEU A 28 -11.77 -4.27 -26.72
CA LEU A 28 -10.99 -5.33 -26.09
C LEU A 28 -9.50 -5.13 -26.37
N GLU A 29 -8.82 -4.27 -25.60
CA GLU A 29 -7.36 -4.26 -25.53
C GLU A 29 -6.88 -5.28 -24.50
N THR A 30 -6.45 -6.44 -24.99
CA THR A 30 -5.58 -7.38 -24.28
C THR A 30 -4.16 -6.80 -24.18
N THR A 31 -3.83 -6.19 -23.06
CA THR A 31 -2.43 -5.98 -22.67
C THR A 31 -2.00 -7.06 -21.67
N VAL A 32 -1.04 -7.87 -22.11
CA VAL A 32 -0.36 -8.92 -21.35
C VAL A 32 0.71 -8.26 -20.48
N PRO A 33 0.73 -8.43 -19.16
CA PRO A 33 1.90 -8.12 -18.36
C PRO A 33 2.85 -9.32 -18.37
N THR A 34 4.00 -9.12 -18.99
CA THR A 34 5.22 -9.92 -18.92
C THR A 34 5.72 -10.08 -17.48
N ALA A 35 6.39 -11.22 -17.26
CA ALA A 35 6.97 -11.64 -15.98
C ALA A 35 8.26 -10.89 -15.58
N GLU A 36 8.64 -11.09 -14.30
CA GLU A 36 9.97 -10.90 -13.65
C GLU A 36 10.30 -9.44 -13.23
N GLU A 37 10.80 -9.09 -12.03
CA GLU A 37 11.76 -9.75 -11.12
C GLU A 37 11.53 -9.49 -9.59
N VAL A 38 11.91 -10.51 -8.81
CA VAL A 38 12.52 -10.63 -7.46
C VAL A 38 12.60 -9.42 -6.48
N SER A 39 12.17 -9.62 -5.22
CA SER A 39 12.91 -9.16 -4.03
C SER A 39 12.54 -9.93 -2.76
N SER A 40 13.57 -10.37 -2.03
CA SER A 40 13.58 -11.22 -0.83
C SER A 40 13.45 -10.43 0.47
N SER A 41 12.71 -10.95 1.46
CA SER A 41 13.14 -10.90 2.87
C SER A 41 12.43 -11.99 3.67
N ASP A 42 13.23 -12.89 4.21
CA ASP A 42 12.88 -13.93 5.17
C ASP A 42 12.51 -13.30 6.52
N GLU A 43 11.37 -13.73 7.08
CA GLU A 43 10.98 -13.81 8.50
C GLU A 43 9.46 -13.62 8.61
N LEU A 44 8.68 -14.71 8.46
CA LEU A 44 7.30 -14.93 8.97
C LEU A 44 6.72 -16.22 8.31
N ARG A 45 7.26 -17.38 8.70
CA ARG A 45 6.97 -18.68 8.04
C ARG A 45 5.55 -19.24 8.21
N ASP A 46 4.68 -18.66 9.04
CA ASP A 46 3.30 -19.16 9.26
C ASP A 46 2.21 -18.29 8.59
N GLY A 47 2.51 -17.02 8.28
CA GLY A 47 1.63 -16.13 7.53
C GLY A 47 1.69 -16.33 6.02
N SER A 48 2.89 -16.62 5.50
CA SER A 48 3.15 -16.84 4.06
C SER A 48 2.36 -18.02 3.47
N GLN A 49 2.21 -19.12 4.21
CA GLN A 49 1.45 -20.29 3.76
C GLN A 49 -0.07 -20.04 3.71
N ARG A 50 -0.61 -19.24 4.64
CA ARG A 50 -2.03 -18.83 4.60
C ARG A 50 -2.29 -17.84 3.47
N VAL A 51 -1.40 -16.88 3.24
CA VAL A 51 -1.53 -15.90 2.14
C VAL A 51 -1.43 -16.58 0.78
N THR A 52 -0.50 -17.52 0.59
CA THR A 52 -0.40 -18.30 -0.65
C THR A 52 -1.60 -19.22 -0.89
N ARG A 53 -2.14 -19.86 0.16
CA ARG A 53 -3.37 -20.65 0.07
C ARG A 53 -4.59 -19.80 -0.28
N GLN A 54 -4.76 -18.65 0.37
CA GLN A 54 -5.85 -17.71 0.05
C GLN A 54 -5.74 -17.14 -1.37
N LEU A 55 -4.52 -16.93 -1.87
CA LEU A 55 -4.29 -16.50 -3.25
C LEU A 55 -4.63 -17.59 -4.27
N LEU A 56 -4.32 -18.86 -3.97
CA LEU A 56 -4.71 -20.00 -4.79
C LEU A 56 -6.23 -20.17 -4.81
N GLU A 57 -6.88 -20.16 -3.65
CA GLU A 57 -8.35 -20.22 -3.53
C GLU A 57 -9.02 -19.06 -4.28
N ARG A 58 -8.47 -17.84 -4.20
CA ARG A 58 -8.96 -16.69 -4.97
C ARG A 58 -8.79 -16.88 -6.48
N LYS A 59 -7.67 -17.44 -6.93
CA LYS A 59 -7.44 -17.74 -8.37
C LYS A 59 -8.38 -18.84 -8.87
N GLU A 60 -8.61 -19.87 -8.08
CA GLU A 60 -9.57 -20.95 -8.40
C GLU A 60 -11.01 -20.43 -8.48
N LEU A 61 -11.41 -19.56 -7.54
CA LEU A 61 -12.72 -18.90 -7.58
C LEU A 61 -12.86 -17.97 -8.78
N LEU A 62 -11.83 -17.20 -9.12
CA LEU A 62 -11.84 -16.34 -10.31
C LEU A 62 -11.93 -17.16 -11.61
N HIS A 63 -11.21 -18.27 -11.70
CA HIS A 63 -11.30 -19.18 -12.83
C HIS A 63 -12.69 -19.82 -12.94
N SER A 64 -13.25 -20.29 -11.82
CA SER A 64 -14.62 -20.82 -11.76
C SER A 64 -15.65 -19.78 -12.19
N LEU A 65 -15.48 -18.52 -11.79
CA LEU A 65 -16.34 -17.41 -12.18
C LEU A 65 -16.21 -17.10 -13.68
N GLN A 66 -15.00 -17.17 -14.25
CA GLN A 66 -14.80 -17.04 -15.69
C GLN A 66 -15.48 -18.18 -16.47
N LEU A 67 -15.37 -19.43 -16.02
CA LEU A 67 -16.07 -20.56 -16.63
C LEU A 67 -17.59 -20.36 -16.60
N LEU A 68 -18.15 -19.96 -15.45
CA LEU A 68 -19.58 -19.67 -15.33
C LEU A 68 -20.02 -18.52 -16.23
N LYS A 69 -19.18 -17.49 -16.43
CA LYS A 69 -19.47 -16.40 -17.38
C LYS A 69 -19.51 -16.89 -18.83
N ILE A 70 -18.60 -17.80 -19.20
CA ILE A 70 -18.58 -18.41 -20.53
C ILE A 70 -19.80 -19.32 -20.72
N GLU A 71 -20.15 -20.13 -19.73
CA GLU A 71 -21.35 -20.98 -19.78
C GLU A 71 -22.62 -20.12 -19.90
N LEU A 72 -22.71 -19.02 -19.16
CA LEU A 72 -23.83 -18.10 -19.24
C LEU A 72 -23.92 -17.44 -20.62
N SER A 73 -22.79 -16.99 -21.20
CA SER A 73 -22.80 -16.39 -22.53
C SER A 73 -23.19 -17.40 -23.61
N GLN A 74 -22.73 -18.65 -23.50
CA GLN A 74 -23.14 -19.74 -24.39
C GLN A 74 -24.64 -20.06 -24.27
N ARG A 75 -25.18 -20.10 -23.04
CA ARG A 75 -26.61 -20.32 -22.81
C ARG A 75 -27.45 -19.17 -23.36
N ASN A 76 -27.00 -17.93 -23.22
CA ASN A 76 -27.67 -16.77 -23.80
C ASN A 76 -27.68 -16.84 -25.33
N LEU A 77 -26.55 -17.17 -25.95
CA LEU A 77 -26.46 -17.34 -27.40
C LEU A 77 -27.39 -18.45 -27.92
N LEU A 78 -27.53 -19.55 -27.17
CA LEU A 78 -28.49 -20.61 -27.51
C LEU A 78 -29.94 -20.11 -27.45
N ILE A 79 -30.29 -19.33 -26.42
CA ILE A 79 -31.62 -18.74 -26.28
C ILE A 79 -31.91 -17.78 -27.43
N ASP A 80 -30.94 -16.95 -27.82
CA ASP A 80 -31.12 -15.97 -28.89
C ASP A 80 -31.24 -16.65 -30.26
N ASN A 81 -30.51 -17.74 -30.51
CA ASN A 81 -30.71 -18.59 -31.69
C ASN A 81 -32.10 -19.22 -31.71
N MET A 82 -32.56 -19.79 -30.59
CA MET A 82 -33.91 -20.36 -30.51
C MET A 82 -35.00 -19.30 -30.73
N LYS A 83 -34.81 -18.08 -30.23
CA LYS A 83 -35.73 -16.96 -30.48
C LYS A 83 -35.74 -16.59 -31.96
N ALA A 84 -34.58 -16.52 -32.62
CA ALA A 84 -34.49 -16.24 -34.04
C ALA A 84 -35.22 -17.31 -34.88
N ASP A 85 -35.03 -18.59 -34.57
CA ASP A 85 -35.72 -19.70 -35.24
C ASP A 85 -37.24 -19.66 -35.02
N HIS A 86 -37.69 -19.28 -33.82
CA HIS A 86 -39.11 -19.12 -33.56
C HIS A 86 -39.69 -17.91 -34.30
N MET A 87 -38.95 -16.79 -34.38
CA MET A 87 -39.38 -15.61 -35.13
C MET A 87 -39.52 -15.89 -36.62
N THR A 88 -38.52 -16.52 -37.24
CA THR A 88 -38.62 -16.93 -38.65
C THR A 88 -39.77 -17.89 -38.86
N LYS A 89 -40.03 -18.80 -37.91
CA LYS A 89 -41.16 -19.71 -38.01
C LYS A 89 -42.52 -19.02 -37.94
N VAL A 90 -42.63 -17.97 -37.12
CA VAL A 90 -43.84 -17.15 -37.06
C VAL A 90 -44.07 -16.43 -38.38
N GLU A 91 -43.03 -15.79 -38.94
CA GLU A 91 -43.10 -15.10 -40.24
C GLU A 91 -43.56 -16.06 -41.37
N GLU A 92 -42.99 -17.27 -41.44
CA GLU A 92 -43.43 -18.29 -42.42
C GLU A 92 -44.90 -18.68 -42.26
N LEU A 93 -45.40 -18.79 -41.02
CA LEU A 93 -46.78 -19.17 -40.75
C LEU A 93 -47.76 -18.03 -41.08
N GLU A 94 -47.35 -16.79 -40.84
CA GLU A 94 -48.11 -15.60 -41.22
C GLU A 94 -48.24 -15.46 -42.74
N GLU A 95 -47.15 -15.69 -43.48
CA GLU A 95 -47.17 -15.69 -44.96
C GLU A 95 -48.13 -16.76 -45.50
N ARG A 96 -48.04 -18.00 -44.98
CA ARG A 96 -48.95 -19.10 -45.36
C ARG A 96 -50.42 -18.79 -45.04
N LEU A 97 -50.69 -18.14 -43.92
CA LEU A 97 -52.05 -17.73 -43.56
C LEU A 97 -52.59 -16.69 -44.54
N ASN A 98 -51.76 -15.71 -44.91
CA ASN A 98 -52.13 -14.68 -45.87
C ASN A 98 -52.43 -15.27 -47.25
N ASP A 99 -51.63 -16.23 -47.72
CA ASP A 99 -51.89 -16.96 -48.97
C ASP A 99 -53.21 -17.72 -48.94
N ALA A 100 -53.49 -18.43 -47.84
CA ALA A 100 -54.73 -19.18 -47.67
C ALA A 100 -55.96 -18.25 -47.65
N LEU A 101 -55.85 -17.08 -47.01
CA LEU A 101 -56.89 -16.05 -47.02
C LEU A 101 -57.14 -15.49 -48.42
N HIS A 102 -56.07 -15.22 -49.19
CA HIS A 102 -56.20 -14.75 -50.56
C HIS A 102 -56.90 -15.79 -51.45
N GLN A 103 -56.49 -17.06 -51.37
CA GLN A 103 -57.12 -18.15 -52.12
C GLN A 103 -58.61 -18.30 -51.79
N LYS A 104 -58.97 -18.22 -50.50
CA LYS A 104 -60.37 -18.25 -50.06
C LYS A 104 -61.18 -17.10 -50.69
N GLN A 105 -60.63 -15.90 -50.74
CA GLN A 105 -61.33 -14.74 -51.29
C GLN A 105 -61.53 -14.85 -52.80
N VAL A 106 -60.54 -15.36 -53.54
CA VAL A 106 -60.65 -15.64 -54.98
C VAL A 106 -61.74 -16.68 -55.26
N LEU A 107 -61.79 -17.76 -54.48
CA LEU A 107 -62.83 -18.79 -54.64
C LEU A 107 -64.23 -18.25 -54.34
N ALA A 108 -64.38 -17.44 -53.30
CA ALA A 108 -65.66 -16.80 -52.98
C ALA A 108 -66.18 -15.93 -54.13
N LEU A 109 -65.31 -15.10 -54.74
CA LEU A 109 -65.67 -14.25 -55.88
C LEU A 109 -66.06 -15.08 -57.11
N ARG A 110 -65.37 -16.20 -57.38
CA ARG A 110 -65.71 -17.09 -58.50
C ARG A 110 -67.09 -17.73 -58.31
N LEU A 111 -67.41 -18.20 -57.12
CA LEU A 111 -68.71 -18.81 -56.81
C LEU A 111 -69.86 -17.80 -56.92
N ASP A 112 -69.68 -16.58 -56.41
CA ASP A 112 -70.70 -15.52 -56.50
C ASP A 112 -70.99 -15.13 -57.97
N SER A 113 -69.96 -15.08 -58.82
CA SER A 113 -70.13 -14.82 -60.25
C SER A 113 -70.90 -15.95 -60.95
N GLN A 114 -70.64 -17.22 -60.62
CA GLN A 114 -71.36 -18.36 -61.22
C GLN A 114 -72.84 -18.38 -60.79
N LEU A 115 -73.12 -18.08 -59.52
CA LEU A 115 -74.50 -18.00 -59.02
C LEU A 115 -75.32 -16.93 -59.74
N LYS A 116 -74.74 -15.75 -59.98
CA LYS A 116 -75.42 -14.66 -60.70
C LYS A 116 -75.80 -15.04 -62.12
N LEU A 117 -74.88 -15.69 -62.86
CA LEU A 117 -75.15 -16.15 -64.23
C LEU A 117 -76.29 -17.18 -64.28
N ALA A 118 -76.26 -18.18 -63.39
CA ALA A 118 -77.30 -19.21 -63.34
C ALA A 118 -78.70 -18.64 -63.01
N GLN A 119 -78.77 -17.59 -62.19
CA GLN A 119 -80.03 -16.91 -61.88
C GLN A 119 -80.60 -16.16 -63.10
N GLU A 120 -79.75 -15.52 -63.90
CA GLU A 120 -80.17 -14.79 -65.10
C GLU A 120 -80.70 -15.72 -66.19
N GLU A 121 -80.06 -16.89 -66.39
CA GLU A 121 -80.50 -17.89 -67.36
C GLU A 121 -81.87 -18.49 -67.00
N ASN A 122 -82.08 -18.83 -65.72
CA ASN A 122 -83.36 -19.36 -65.26
C ASN A 122 -84.53 -18.38 -65.48
N ARG A 123 -84.30 -17.07 -65.29
CA ARG A 123 -85.32 -16.05 -65.54
C ARG A 123 -85.75 -16.01 -67.00
N LYS A 124 -84.81 -16.16 -67.95
CA LYS A 124 -85.12 -16.18 -69.40
C LYS A 124 -86.00 -17.37 -69.78
N HIS A 125 -85.70 -18.56 -69.27
CA HIS A 125 -86.49 -19.77 -69.56
C HIS A 125 -87.94 -19.72 -69.05
N GLN A 126 -88.20 -19.01 -67.96
CA GLN A 126 -89.56 -18.89 -67.42
C GLN A 126 -90.46 -18.02 -68.29
N ILE A 127 -89.91 -16.98 -68.92
CA ILE A 127 -90.68 -16.07 -69.78
C ILE A 127 -91.16 -16.79 -71.04
N LEU A 128 -90.30 -17.62 -71.64
CA LEU A 128 -90.61 -18.31 -72.90
C LEU A 128 -91.81 -19.27 -72.77
N ARG A 129 -91.82 -20.09 -71.71
CA ARG A 129 -92.88 -21.09 -71.48
C ARG A 129 -94.28 -20.51 -71.31
N LYS A 130 -94.40 -19.27 -70.82
CA LYS A 130 -95.70 -18.61 -70.65
C LYS A 130 -96.35 -18.28 -71.99
N GLN A 131 -95.56 -17.89 -72.99
CA GLN A 131 -96.08 -17.46 -74.29
C GLN A 131 -96.70 -18.61 -75.09
N GLU A 132 -96.16 -19.83 -74.96
CA GLU A 132 -96.65 -21.00 -75.72
C GLU A 132 -98.07 -21.42 -75.30
N MET A 133 -98.40 -21.36 -74.00
CA MET A 133 -99.68 -21.83 -73.45
C MET A 133 -100.90 -21.05 -73.97
N GLU A 134 -100.76 -19.74 -74.19
CA GLU A 134 -101.87 -18.87 -74.58
C GLU A 134 -102.43 -19.19 -75.99
N THR A 135 -101.60 -19.74 -76.87
CA THR A 135 -101.97 -20.02 -78.27
C THR A 135 -102.93 -21.21 -78.43
N ILE A 136 -102.84 -22.22 -77.56
CA ILE A 136 -103.60 -23.47 -77.69
C ILE A 136 -105.08 -23.26 -77.36
N MET A 137 -105.39 -22.44 -76.36
CA MET A 137 -106.76 -22.23 -75.88
C MET A 137 -107.73 -21.69 -76.93
N GLN A 138 -107.25 -20.90 -77.89
CA GLN A 138 -108.12 -20.19 -78.83
C GLN A 138 -108.78 -21.12 -79.87
N ARG A 139 -108.19 -22.28 -80.16
CA ARG A 139 -108.60 -23.17 -81.26
C ARG A 139 -109.84 -24.03 -80.95
N GLN A 140 -110.08 -24.35 -79.69
CA GLN A 140 -111.08 -25.36 -79.30
C GLN A 140 -112.53 -24.85 -79.40
N LYS A 141 -112.72 -23.53 -79.30
CA LYS A 141 -114.04 -22.90 -79.19
C LYS A 141 -114.87 -22.91 -80.48
N GLN A 142 -114.27 -23.17 -81.64
CA GLN A 142 -114.92 -23.04 -82.95
C GLN A 142 -115.69 -24.28 -83.40
N LEU A 143 -115.42 -25.45 -82.82
CA LEU A 143 -115.96 -26.73 -83.32
C LEU A 143 -117.37 -27.05 -82.80
N GLU A 144 -117.81 -26.41 -81.73
CA GLU A 144 -119.01 -26.80 -81.00
C GLU A 144 -120.31 -26.25 -81.62
N GLU A 145 -120.26 -25.28 -82.53
CA GLU A 145 -121.44 -24.56 -83.02
C GLU A 145 -122.19 -25.25 -84.18
N THR A 146 -121.60 -26.23 -84.86
CA THR A 146 -122.09 -26.72 -86.17
C THR A 146 -123.16 -27.83 -86.12
N ASN A 147 -123.37 -28.50 -84.99
CA ASN A 147 -124.04 -29.81 -84.95
C ASN A 147 -125.56 -29.82 -84.75
N ARG A 148 -126.28 -28.68 -84.75
CA ARG A 148 -127.59 -28.59 -84.06
C ARG A 148 -128.89 -28.51 -84.90
N GLN A 149 -128.95 -28.81 -86.21
CA GLN A 149 -130.02 -28.26 -87.09
C GLN A 149 -130.96 -29.19 -87.95
N LEU A 150 -131.31 -30.48 -87.70
CA LEU A 150 -132.09 -31.31 -88.70
C LEU A 150 -133.15 -32.37 -88.17
N CYS A 151 -134.51 -32.25 -88.41
CA CYS A 151 -135.56 -33.30 -88.80
C CYS A 151 -137.03 -33.36 -88.13
N ASP A 152 -138.13 -33.83 -88.87
CA ASP A 152 -139.59 -34.19 -88.48
C ASP A 152 -140.57 -34.91 -89.56
N ARG A 153 -141.69 -35.68 -89.22
CA ARG A 153 -143.11 -35.92 -89.91
C ARG A 153 -144.07 -37.22 -89.68
N ASP A 154 -145.46 -37.06 -89.72
CA ASP A 154 -146.76 -37.75 -90.27
C ASP A 154 -147.39 -39.24 -90.16
N ARG A 155 -148.68 -39.49 -90.62
CA ARG A 155 -149.87 -40.42 -90.22
C ARG A 155 -150.31 -41.71 -91.07
N TYR A 156 -151.11 -42.70 -90.53
CA TYR A 156 -151.63 -43.98 -91.18
C TYR A 156 -153.15 -44.38 -91.03
N GLN A 157 -153.98 -43.73 -90.21
CA GLN A 157 -155.16 -44.40 -89.61
C GLN A 157 -156.48 -44.67 -90.40
N GLU A 158 -156.62 -44.43 -91.70
CA GLU A 158 -157.98 -44.26 -92.29
C GLU A 158 -158.63 -45.46 -93.04
N LEU A 159 -158.00 -46.63 -93.16
CA LEU A 159 -158.46 -47.67 -94.12
C LEU A 159 -159.17 -48.93 -93.52
N LYS A 160 -159.53 -48.95 -92.24
CA LYS A 160 -159.94 -50.19 -91.55
C LYS A 160 -161.42 -50.60 -91.70
N ASP A 161 -162.36 -49.70 -91.99
CA ASP A 161 -163.77 -49.95 -91.64
C ASP A 161 -164.71 -50.25 -92.84
N LEU A 162 -164.22 -50.79 -93.96
CA LEU A 162 -165.07 -51.14 -95.11
C LEU A 162 -165.39 -52.65 -95.19
N PRO A 163 -166.66 -53.07 -95.34
CA PRO A 163 -167.04 -54.48 -95.39
C PRO A 163 -166.73 -55.20 -96.72
N GLU A 164 -166.54 -56.52 -96.62
CA GLU A 164 -165.83 -57.39 -97.59
C GLU A 164 -166.46 -57.49 -98.99
N ASP A 165 -167.77 -57.26 -99.15
CA ASP A 165 -168.43 -57.36 -100.47
C ASP A 165 -168.07 -56.21 -101.44
N LYS A 166 -167.30 -55.20 -100.97
CA LYS A 166 -166.72 -54.13 -101.77
C LYS A 166 -165.19 -54.08 -101.72
N MET A 167 -164.55 -54.99 -101.00
CA MET A 167 -163.09 -55.00 -100.90
C MET A 167 -162.47 -55.64 -102.13
N THR A 168 -161.54 -54.90 -102.72
CA THR A 168 -160.70 -55.38 -103.81
C THR A 168 -159.87 -56.55 -103.28
N ILE A 169 -159.54 -57.55 -104.11
CA ILE A 169 -158.72 -58.71 -103.71
C ILE A 169 -157.45 -58.27 -102.94
N GLN A 170 -156.86 -57.10 -103.27
CA GLN A 170 -155.73 -56.51 -102.55
C GLN A 170 -156.03 -56.10 -101.10
N GLU A 171 -157.21 -55.55 -100.81
CA GLU A 171 -157.65 -55.16 -99.46
C GLU A 171 -158.00 -56.40 -98.63
N TYR A 172 -158.63 -57.41 -99.26
CA TYR A 172 -158.86 -58.71 -98.64
C TYR A 172 -157.54 -59.44 -98.33
N VAL A 173 -156.59 -59.43 -99.27
CA VAL A 173 -155.23 -59.94 -99.01
C VAL A 173 -154.54 -59.12 -97.92
N SER A 174 -154.76 -57.80 -97.82
CA SER A 174 -154.19 -56.98 -96.73
C SER A 174 -154.74 -57.38 -95.36
N VAL A 175 -156.05 -57.66 -95.27
CA VAL A 175 -156.70 -58.16 -94.05
C VAL A 175 -156.24 -59.58 -93.72
N ARG A 176 -156.22 -60.51 -94.70
CA ARG A 176 -155.70 -61.87 -94.50
C ARG A 176 -154.21 -61.90 -94.18
N PHE A 177 -153.42 -61.03 -94.78
CA PHE A 177 -152.01 -60.84 -94.46
C PHE A 177 -151.87 -60.30 -93.04
N TYR A 178 -152.72 -59.35 -92.63
CA TYR A 178 -152.78 -58.92 -91.24
C TYR A 178 -153.13 -60.09 -90.31
N GLU A 179 -154.10 -60.93 -90.63
CA GLU A 179 -154.50 -62.10 -89.82
C GLU A 179 -153.39 -63.15 -89.66
N VAL A 180 -152.61 -63.43 -90.71
CA VAL A 180 -151.45 -64.37 -90.65
C VAL A 180 -150.24 -63.72 -89.99
N VAL A 181 -150.02 -62.43 -90.20
CA VAL A 181 -148.88 -61.69 -89.64
C VAL A 181 -149.10 -61.35 -88.16
N THR A 182 -150.35 -61.22 -87.69
CA THR A 182 -150.63 -60.91 -86.28
C THR A 182 -150.10 -61.95 -85.29
N PRO A 183 -150.28 -63.29 -85.47
CA PRO A 183 -149.71 -64.27 -84.55
C PRO A 183 -148.16 -64.30 -84.60
N LEU A 184 -147.56 -64.06 -85.76
CA LEU A 184 -146.11 -63.88 -85.88
C LEU A 184 -145.64 -62.58 -85.20
N ARG A 185 -146.40 -61.48 -85.32
CA ARG A 185 -146.17 -60.25 -84.55
C ARG A 185 -146.29 -60.50 -83.06
N THR A 186 -147.24 -61.33 -82.60
CA THR A 186 -147.34 -61.66 -81.16
C THR A 186 -146.13 -62.45 -80.67
N GLN A 187 -145.65 -63.45 -81.42
CA GLN A 187 -144.42 -64.17 -81.06
C GLN A 187 -143.19 -63.24 -81.08
N VAL A 188 -143.09 -62.35 -82.07
CA VAL A 188 -142.05 -61.32 -82.10
C VAL A 188 -142.16 -60.41 -80.89
N THR A 189 -143.37 -59.98 -80.49
CA THR A 189 -143.55 -59.16 -79.29
C THR A 189 -143.14 -59.90 -78.02
N GLU A 190 -143.48 -61.18 -77.89
CA GLU A 190 -143.09 -62.00 -76.73
C GLU A 190 -141.57 -62.21 -76.66
N LEU A 191 -140.93 -62.48 -77.80
CA LEU A 191 -139.47 -62.58 -77.87
C LEU A 191 -138.81 -61.23 -77.59
N THR A 192 -139.36 -60.11 -78.07
CA THR A 192 -138.84 -58.78 -77.73
C THR A 192 -139.00 -58.45 -76.25
N LEU A 193 -140.09 -58.89 -75.62
CA LEU A 193 -140.29 -58.73 -74.17
C LEU A 193 -139.27 -59.57 -73.39
N LYS A 194 -139.09 -60.85 -73.74
CA LYS A 194 -138.06 -61.71 -73.11
C LYS A 194 -136.65 -61.15 -73.31
N ASN A 195 -136.35 -60.63 -74.49
CA ASN A 195 -135.06 -60.00 -74.77
C ASN A 195 -134.90 -58.70 -73.97
N GLY A 196 -135.98 -57.94 -73.78
CA GLY A 196 -136.03 -56.80 -72.87
C GLY A 196 -135.71 -57.18 -71.43
N CYS A 197 -136.39 -58.19 -70.87
CA CYS A 197 -136.13 -58.67 -69.51
C CYS A 197 -134.69 -59.18 -69.32
N LEU A 198 -134.17 -59.97 -70.27
CA LEU A 198 -132.78 -60.42 -70.21
C LEU A 198 -131.77 -59.26 -70.33
N ASN A 199 -132.10 -58.22 -71.09
CA ASN A 199 -131.25 -57.04 -71.19
C ASN A 199 -131.28 -56.20 -69.90
N GLU A 200 -132.43 -56.09 -69.24
CA GLU A 200 -132.56 -55.48 -67.91
C GLU A 200 -131.74 -56.25 -66.85
N GLU A 201 -131.81 -57.58 -66.84
CA GLU A 201 -131.00 -58.43 -65.95
C GLU A 201 -129.49 -58.25 -66.23
N LEU A 202 -129.08 -58.20 -67.51
CA LEU A 202 -127.70 -57.90 -67.89
C LEU A 202 -127.26 -56.51 -67.43
N ASP A 203 -128.13 -55.50 -67.52
CA ASP A 203 -127.82 -54.14 -67.08
C ASP A 203 -127.75 -54.03 -65.55
N ILE A 204 -128.59 -54.77 -64.82
CA ILE A 204 -128.48 -54.92 -63.36
C ILE A 204 -127.14 -55.57 -62.98
N HIS A 205 -126.74 -56.65 -63.64
CA HIS A 205 -125.45 -57.28 -63.37
C HIS A 205 -124.26 -56.39 -63.75
N ARG A 206 -124.35 -55.62 -64.84
CA ARG A 206 -123.34 -54.63 -65.22
C ARG A 206 -123.21 -53.51 -64.19
N THR A 207 -124.32 -53.00 -63.66
CA THR A 207 -124.30 -51.95 -62.63
C THR A 207 -123.77 -52.48 -61.30
N GLN A 208 -124.16 -53.69 -60.89
CA GLN A 208 -123.59 -54.37 -59.73
C GLN A 208 -122.07 -54.57 -59.88
N LEU A 209 -121.62 -55.06 -61.04
CA LEU A 209 -120.19 -55.24 -61.31
C LEU A 209 -119.42 -53.91 -61.24
N LYS A 210 -119.98 -52.83 -61.81
CA LYS A 210 -119.39 -51.48 -61.71
C LYS A 210 -119.28 -51.01 -60.26
N SER A 211 -120.35 -51.12 -59.48
CA SER A 211 -120.32 -50.73 -58.06
C SER A 211 -119.32 -51.54 -57.24
N LEU A 212 -119.19 -52.84 -57.53
CA LEU A 212 -118.22 -53.70 -56.88
C LEU A 212 -116.78 -53.31 -57.27
N MET A 213 -116.54 -53.02 -58.55
CA MET A 213 -115.25 -52.51 -59.02
C MET A 213 -114.88 -51.18 -58.37
N GLU A 214 -115.81 -50.23 -58.29
CA GLU A 214 -115.62 -48.94 -57.62
C GLU A 214 -115.27 -49.14 -56.14
N SER A 215 -116.02 -49.97 -55.42
CA SER A 215 -115.73 -50.28 -54.00
C SER A 215 -114.36 -50.94 -53.80
N TYR A 216 -113.94 -51.81 -54.72
CA TYR A 216 -112.62 -52.45 -54.68
C TYR A 216 -111.49 -51.43 -54.95
N GLU A 217 -111.69 -50.51 -55.90
CA GLU A 217 -110.74 -49.44 -56.17
C GLU A 217 -110.61 -48.47 -54.99
N GLU A 218 -111.72 -48.13 -54.34
CA GLU A 218 -111.74 -47.32 -53.12
C GLU A 218 -111.00 -48.01 -51.97
N GLU A 219 -111.27 -49.29 -51.70
CA GLU A 219 -110.54 -50.10 -50.72
C GLU A 219 -109.04 -50.16 -51.04
N ARG A 220 -108.69 -50.33 -52.32
CA ARG A 220 -107.28 -50.32 -52.74
C ARG A 220 -106.62 -48.97 -52.49
N ARG A 221 -107.31 -47.85 -52.75
CA ARG A 221 -106.81 -46.49 -52.45
C ARG A 221 -106.64 -46.29 -50.95
N LEU A 222 -107.65 -46.65 -50.15
CA LEU A 222 -107.61 -46.54 -48.68
C LEU A 222 -106.46 -47.35 -48.07
N ARG A 223 -106.21 -48.58 -48.56
CA ARG A 223 -105.07 -49.39 -48.13
C ARG A 223 -103.74 -48.72 -48.46
N ALA A 224 -103.57 -48.18 -49.67
CA ALA A 224 -102.36 -47.47 -50.05
C ALA A 224 -102.14 -46.20 -49.20
N GLU A 225 -103.21 -45.46 -48.88
CA GLU A 225 -103.14 -44.30 -47.99
C GLU A 225 -102.75 -44.70 -46.55
N LEU A 226 -103.31 -45.80 -46.04
CA LEU A 226 -102.95 -46.35 -44.73
C LEU A 226 -101.50 -46.82 -44.70
N GLU A 227 -101.01 -47.48 -45.75
CA GLU A 227 -99.59 -47.89 -45.86
C GLU A 227 -98.66 -46.68 -45.84
N LEU A 228 -98.96 -45.64 -46.62
CA LEU A 228 -98.20 -44.39 -46.62
C LEU A 228 -98.22 -43.72 -45.23
N ARG A 229 -99.36 -43.74 -44.55
CA ARG A 229 -99.49 -43.21 -43.20
C ARG A 229 -98.66 -44.01 -42.19
N CYS A 230 -98.66 -45.35 -42.28
CA CYS A 230 -97.83 -46.21 -41.45
C CYS A 230 -96.33 -45.97 -41.68
N GLN A 231 -95.90 -45.80 -42.94
CA GLN A 231 -94.51 -45.46 -43.25
C GLN A 231 -94.09 -44.12 -42.66
N LYS A 232 -94.94 -43.07 -42.80
CA LYS A 232 -94.70 -41.76 -42.18
C LYS A 232 -94.59 -41.86 -40.67
N LEU A 233 -95.55 -42.52 -40.02
CA LEU A 233 -95.53 -42.72 -38.56
C LEU A 233 -94.29 -43.49 -38.09
N THR A 234 -93.77 -44.41 -38.91
CA THR A 234 -92.54 -45.15 -38.59
C THR A 234 -91.31 -44.24 -38.62
N LEU A 235 -91.23 -43.33 -39.60
CA LEU A 235 -90.17 -42.32 -39.68
C LEU A 235 -90.28 -41.32 -38.52
N ASP A 236 -91.47 -40.78 -38.26
CA ASP A 236 -91.70 -39.86 -37.15
C ASP A 236 -91.32 -40.51 -35.80
N LEU A 237 -91.60 -41.81 -35.64
CA LEU A 237 -91.21 -42.57 -34.45
C LEU A 237 -89.70 -42.78 -34.35
N ALA A 238 -88.99 -42.93 -35.46
CA ALA A 238 -87.53 -43.01 -35.48
C ALA A 238 -86.90 -41.65 -35.12
N ASP A 239 -87.39 -40.56 -35.71
CA ASP A 239 -86.90 -39.20 -35.44
C ASP A 239 -87.12 -38.80 -33.98
N THR A 240 -88.30 -39.11 -33.43
CA THR A 240 -88.58 -38.86 -32.00
C THR A 240 -87.69 -39.68 -31.08
N LYS A 241 -87.41 -40.94 -31.41
CA LYS A 241 -86.44 -41.76 -30.66
C LYS A 241 -85.03 -41.17 -30.70
N GLN A 242 -84.58 -40.69 -31.86
CA GLN A 242 -83.29 -40.04 -31.98
C GLN A 242 -83.21 -38.76 -31.14
N LEU A 243 -84.23 -37.91 -31.19
CA LEU A 243 -84.32 -36.69 -30.37
C LEU A 243 -84.28 -36.98 -28.87
N ILE A 244 -84.93 -38.06 -28.43
CA ILE A 244 -84.88 -38.52 -27.04
C ILE A 244 -83.46 -38.94 -26.67
N GLN A 245 -82.80 -39.77 -27.50
CA GLN A 245 -81.42 -40.21 -27.26
C GLN A 245 -80.44 -39.04 -27.20
N GLU A 246 -80.55 -38.06 -28.09
CA GLU A 246 -79.74 -36.84 -28.06
C GLU A 246 -80.02 -36.02 -26.80
N GLY A 247 -81.28 -35.94 -26.38
CA GLY A 247 -81.70 -35.28 -25.15
C GLY A 247 -81.13 -35.95 -23.90
N ASP A 248 -81.16 -37.27 -23.85
CA ASP A 248 -80.64 -38.07 -22.74
C ASP A 248 -79.11 -37.97 -22.67
N TYR A 249 -78.41 -38.08 -23.79
CA TYR A 249 -76.96 -37.86 -23.86
C TYR A 249 -76.57 -36.47 -23.33
N ARG A 250 -77.28 -35.42 -23.73
CA ARG A 250 -77.04 -34.06 -23.21
C ARG A 250 -77.29 -33.97 -21.70
N ARG A 251 -78.36 -34.60 -21.19
CA ARG A 251 -78.67 -34.60 -19.75
C ARG A 251 -77.64 -35.37 -18.93
N GLU A 252 -77.21 -36.54 -19.39
CA GLU A 252 -76.22 -37.37 -18.70
C GLU A 252 -74.84 -36.72 -18.67
N ASN A 253 -74.46 -36.04 -19.75
CA ASN A 253 -73.13 -35.45 -19.86
C ASN A 253 -73.03 -34.04 -19.22
N TYR A 254 -74.15 -33.34 -19.07
CA TYR A 254 -74.18 -31.99 -18.48
C TYR A 254 -73.57 -31.91 -17.06
N PRO A 255 -73.84 -32.83 -16.11
CA PRO A 255 -73.19 -32.84 -14.81
C PRO A 255 -71.67 -32.93 -14.88
N THR A 256 -71.13 -33.73 -15.80
CA THR A 256 -69.69 -33.92 -15.98
C THR A 256 -69.06 -32.63 -16.51
N ILE A 257 -69.60 -32.09 -17.60
CA ILE A 257 -69.12 -30.82 -18.19
C ILE A 257 -69.23 -29.67 -17.17
N ARG A 258 -70.31 -29.63 -16.40
CA ARG A 258 -70.50 -28.63 -15.34
C ARG A 258 -69.44 -28.76 -14.25
N ARG A 259 -69.14 -29.98 -13.80
CA ARG A 259 -68.09 -30.24 -12.79
C ARG A 259 -66.72 -29.84 -13.32
N GLU A 260 -66.39 -30.18 -14.56
CA GLU A 260 -65.13 -29.78 -15.21
C GLU A 260 -65.00 -28.26 -15.30
N ARG A 261 -66.05 -27.57 -15.74
CA ARG A 261 -66.09 -26.10 -15.72
C ARG A 261 -65.89 -25.54 -14.30
N ASP A 262 -66.65 -26.04 -13.33
CA ASP A 262 -66.57 -25.57 -11.94
C ASP A 262 -65.18 -25.82 -11.33
N HIS A 263 -64.54 -26.92 -11.71
CA HIS A 263 -63.18 -27.25 -11.32
C HIS A 263 -62.16 -26.30 -11.94
N LEU A 264 -62.22 -26.07 -13.27
CA LEU A 264 -61.35 -25.13 -13.97
C LEU A 264 -61.54 -23.69 -13.45
N ASP A 265 -62.78 -23.28 -13.14
CA ASP A 265 -63.07 -21.99 -12.54
C ASP A 265 -62.45 -21.85 -11.13
N ALA A 266 -62.41 -22.95 -10.36
CA ALA A 266 -61.75 -22.97 -9.06
C ALA A 266 -60.22 -22.87 -9.19
N GLU A 267 -59.62 -23.64 -10.10
CA GLU A 267 -58.18 -23.59 -10.39
C GLU A 267 -57.75 -22.21 -10.88
N LEU A 268 -58.53 -21.59 -11.77
CA LEU A 268 -58.27 -20.26 -12.29
C LEU A 268 -58.31 -19.21 -11.17
N LYS A 269 -59.28 -19.30 -10.25
CA LYS A 269 -59.35 -18.43 -9.07
C LYS A 269 -58.16 -18.63 -8.14
N GLU A 270 -57.72 -19.87 -7.93
CA GLU A 270 -56.56 -20.15 -7.09
C GLU A 270 -55.27 -19.62 -7.72
N LEU A 271 -55.09 -19.82 -9.03
CA LEU A 271 -53.92 -19.33 -9.76
C LEU A 271 -53.85 -17.81 -9.74
N LYS A 272 -54.99 -17.12 -9.90
CA LYS A 272 -55.08 -15.65 -9.76
C LYS A 272 -54.65 -15.19 -8.37
N ARG A 273 -55.13 -15.83 -7.29
CA ARG A 273 -54.70 -15.51 -5.92
C ARG A 273 -53.20 -15.70 -5.73
N ARG A 274 -52.64 -16.81 -6.23
CA ARG A 274 -51.20 -17.08 -6.16
C ARG A 274 -50.40 -16.01 -6.91
N TYR A 275 -50.85 -15.63 -8.10
CA TYR A 275 -50.25 -14.55 -8.88
C TYR A 275 -50.30 -13.22 -8.14
N GLU A 276 -51.44 -12.83 -7.59
CA GLU A 276 -51.59 -11.60 -6.80
C GLU A 276 -50.65 -11.59 -5.59
N THR A 277 -50.53 -12.72 -4.87
CA THR A 277 -49.58 -12.82 -3.75
C THR A 277 -48.13 -12.69 -4.21
N LEU A 278 -47.78 -13.31 -5.34
CA LEU A 278 -46.42 -13.23 -5.89
C LEU A 278 -46.11 -11.80 -6.33
N ASP A 279 -47.04 -11.13 -7.00
CA ASP A 279 -46.89 -9.75 -7.45
C ASP A 279 -46.69 -8.80 -6.25
N LEU A 280 -47.48 -8.97 -5.18
CA LEU A 280 -47.28 -8.25 -3.93
C LEU A 280 -45.87 -8.48 -3.37
N THR A 281 -45.39 -9.73 -3.28
CA THR A 281 -44.03 -10.03 -2.79
C THR A 281 -42.94 -9.45 -3.69
N HIS A 282 -43.15 -9.45 -5.01
CA HIS A 282 -42.19 -8.87 -5.95
C HIS A 282 -42.12 -7.36 -5.80
N THR A 283 -43.25 -6.66 -5.63
CA THR A 283 -43.25 -5.22 -5.36
C THR A 283 -42.59 -4.88 -4.03
N THR A 284 -42.71 -5.71 -2.99
CA THR A 284 -42.00 -5.48 -1.71
C THR A 284 -40.49 -5.66 -1.88
N LEU A 285 -40.06 -6.72 -2.56
CA LEU A 285 -38.63 -6.97 -2.82
C LEU A 285 -37.99 -5.88 -3.68
N ASN A 286 -38.70 -5.36 -4.69
CA ASN A 286 -38.21 -4.24 -5.50
C ASN A 286 -38.00 -2.97 -4.66
N ARG A 287 -38.94 -2.66 -3.74
CA ARG A 287 -38.77 -1.52 -2.82
C ARG A 287 -37.59 -1.71 -1.87
N GLU A 288 -37.35 -2.93 -1.39
CA GLU A 288 -36.18 -3.23 -0.54
C GLU A 288 -34.87 -3.09 -1.30
N ARG A 289 -34.81 -3.63 -2.53
CA ARG A 289 -33.67 -3.43 -3.43
C ARG A 289 -33.38 -1.95 -3.65
N ASP A 290 -34.41 -1.13 -3.90
CA ASP A 290 -34.23 0.30 -4.14
C ASP A 290 -33.73 1.04 -2.89
N LYS A 291 -34.23 0.69 -1.70
CA LYS A 291 -33.72 1.21 -0.43
C LYS A 291 -32.24 0.85 -0.21
N LEU A 292 -31.88 -0.41 -0.42
CA LEU A 292 -30.50 -0.87 -0.33
C LEU A 292 -29.60 -0.17 -1.37
N GLY A 293 -30.12 0.09 -2.57
CA GLY A 293 -29.42 0.87 -3.60
C GLY A 293 -29.10 2.30 -3.14
N ILE A 294 -30.07 2.96 -2.49
CA ILE A 294 -29.85 4.29 -1.89
C ILE A 294 -28.82 4.22 -0.77
N GLU A 295 -28.93 3.24 0.15
CA GLU A 295 -27.97 3.06 1.25
C GLU A 295 -26.54 2.84 0.72
N VAL A 296 -26.36 1.99 -0.29
CA VAL A 296 -25.06 1.76 -0.94
C VAL A 296 -24.50 3.06 -1.52
N ALA A 297 -25.32 3.87 -2.20
CA ALA A 297 -24.88 5.16 -2.74
C ALA A 297 -24.46 6.14 -1.63
N THR A 298 -25.20 6.19 -0.52
CA THR A 298 -24.83 7.05 0.63
C THR A 298 -23.53 6.58 1.30
N LEU A 299 -23.34 5.27 1.44
CA LEU A 299 -22.10 4.70 1.99
C LEU A 299 -20.92 4.98 1.07
N GLN A 300 -21.08 4.82 -0.25
CA GLN A 300 -20.05 5.19 -1.22
C GLN A 300 -19.65 6.66 -1.08
N GLN A 301 -20.62 7.58 -0.97
CA GLN A 301 -20.33 8.99 -0.74
C GLN A 301 -19.56 9.22 0.57
N SER A 302 -19.96 8.56 1.67
CA SER A 302 -19.24 8.64 2.95
C SER A 302 -17.79 8.15 2.86
N VAL A 303 -17.54 7.06 2.12
CA VAL A 303 -16.19 6.52 1.90
C VAL A 303 -15.34 7.51 1.12
N THR A 304 -15.89 8.16 0.09
CA THR A 304 -15.15 9.18 -0.67
C THR A 304 -14.78 10.39 0.16
N LEU A 305 -15.63 10.81 1.11
CA LEU A 305 -15.31 11.89 2.04
C LEU A 305 -14.19 11.47 3.01
N LEU A 306 -14.29 10.28 3.60
CA LEU A 306 -13.25 9.75 4.48
C LEU A 306 -11.90 9.56 3.78
N GLN A 307 -11.89 9.22 2.49
CA GLN A 307 -10.67 9.17 1.68
C GLN A 307 -10.02 10.55 1.55
N LYS A 308 -10.81 11.61 1.30
CA LYS A 308 -10.32 12.99 1.26
C LYS A 308 -9.76 13.44 2.61
N ASP A 309 -10.43 13.10 3.71
CA ASP A 309 -9.94 13.41 5.07
C ASP A 309 -8.64 12.67 5.38
N LYS A 310 -8.53 11.39 4.98
CA LYS A 310 -7.30 10.61 5.11
C LYS A 310 -6.16 11.26 4.32
N GLU A 311 -6.39 11.68 3.09
CA GLU A 311 -5.38 12.37 2.28
C GLU A 311 -4.95 13.70 2.91
N TYR A 312 -5.90 14.47 3.43
CA TYR A 312 -5.63 15.72 4.11
C TYR A 312 -4.75 15.53 5.35
N LEU A 313 -5.13 14.59 6.22
CA LEU A 313 -4.35 14.26 7.42
C LEU A 313 -2.98 13.69 7.07
N HIS A 314 -2.88 12.89 5.99
CA HIS A 314 -1.61 12.38 5.52
C HIS A 314 -0.68 13.51 5.07
N ARG A 315 -1.18 14.49 4.30
CA ARG A 315 -0.41 15.69 3.92
C ARG A 315 0.08 16.46 5.15
N GLN A 316 -0.80 16.73 6.12
CA GLN A 316 -0.39 17.40 7.36
C GLN A 316 0.67 16.62 8.13
N ASN A 317 0.53 15.30 8.22
CA ASN A 317 1.51 14.46 8.90
C ASN A 317 2.88 14.50 8.20
N THR A 318 2.89 14.46 6.86
CA THR A 318 4.14 14.61 6.10
C THR A 318 4.79 15.97 6.31
N GLU A 319 4.01 17.06 6.34
CA GLU A 319 4.53 18.41 6.64
C GLU A 319 5.13 18.50 8.05
N LEU A 320 4.45 17.94 9.05
CA LEU A 320 4.95 17.89 10.43
C LEU A 320 6.21 17.04 10.53
N SER A 321 6.25 15.88 9.88
CA SER A 321 7.42 15.00 9.84
C SER A 321 8.64 15.72 9.25
N VAL A 322 8.45 16.47 8.17
CA VAL A 322 9.51 17.31 7.57
C VAL A 322 9.95 18.40 8.56
N ARG A 323 9.04 19.08 9.24
CA ARG A 323 9.39 20.09 10.26
C ARG A 323 10.16 19.48 11.44
N CYS A 324 9.78 18.28 11.88
CA CYS A 324 10.50 17.54 12.91
C CYS A 324 11.94 17.24 12.48
N ALA A 325 12.14 16.68 11.28
CA ALA A 325 13.46 16.41 10.73
C ALA A 325 14.34 17.68 10.66
N HIS A 326 13.78 18.81 10.21
CA HIS A 326 14.52 20.09 10.22
C HIS A 326 14.86 20.58 11.63
N GLY A 327 14.00 20.31 12.61
CA GLY A 327 14.25 20.59 14.02
C GLY A 327 15.38 19.74 14.59
N GLU A 328 15.39 18.45 14.27
CA GLU A 328 16.43 17.49 14.64
C GLU A 328 17.78 17.91 14.06
N ASP A 329 17.86 18.18 12.75
CA ASP A 329 19.08 18.69 12.10
C ASP A 329 19.62 19.96 12.78
N ARG A 330 18.73 20.86 13.20
CA ARG A 330 19.11 22.10 13.89
C ARG A 330 19.68 21.79 15.27
N ILE A 331 19.09 20.85 16.01
CA ILE A 331 19.59 20.42 17.32
C ILE A 331 20.97 19.78 17.16
N GLU A 332 21.16 18.89 16.19
CA GLU A 332 22.46 18.26 15.93
C GLU A 332 23.55 19.31 15.63
N ARG A 333 23.26 20.29 14.77
CA ARG A 333 24.19 21.39 14.49
C ARG A 333 24.54 22.19 15.75
N LEU A 334 23.56 22.49 16.60
CA LEU A 334 23.79 23.21 17.85
C LEU A 334 24.59 22.37 18.86
N GLN A 335 24.37 21.05 18.90
CA GLN A 335 25.16 20.14 19.73
C GLN A 335 26.63 20.12 19.30
N VAL A 336 26.90 20.03 17.99
CA VAL A 336 28.27 20.10 17.47
C VAL A 336 28.93 21.42 17.87
N GLN A 337 28.25 22.56 17.68
CA GLN A 337 28.77 23.87 18.08
C GLN A 337 29.05 23.96 19.59
N LEU A 338 28.19 23.36 20.43
CA LEU A 338 28.39 23.31 21.86
C LEU A 338 29.64 22.50 22.23
N GLU A 339 29.83 21.33 21.62
CA GLU A 339 31.00 20.48 21.87
C GLU A 339 32.30 21.15 21.39
N ASP A 340 32.29 21.81 20.24
CA ASP A 340 33.44 22.59 19.77
C ASP A 340 33.78 23.74 20.71
N SER A 341 32.78 24.42 21.26
CA SER A 341 33.00 25.48 22.25
C SER A 341 33.54 24.95 23.58
N LYS A 342 33.09 23.77 24.03
CA LYS A 342 33.64 23.08 25.20
C LYS A 342 35.10 22.70 24.98
N LYS A 343 35.43 22.11 23.84
CA LYS A 343 36.82 21.76 23.46
C LYS A 343 37.71 23.00 23.42
N ALA A 344 37.27 24.08 22.76
CA ALA A 344 38.03 25.33 22.71
C ALA A 344 38.28 25.90 24.12
N ARG A 345 37.30 25.81 25.02
CA ARG A 345 37.45 26.19 26.43
C ARG A 345 38.47 25.30 27.15
N GLU A 346 38.39 23.99 26.97
CA GLU A 346 39.33 23.02 27.56
C GLU A 346 40.77 23.29 27.07
N GLU A 347 40.98 23.45 25.76
CA GLU A 347 42.28 23.80 25.20
C GLU A 347 42.84 25.13 25.77
N SER A 348 41.98 26.13 25.97
CA SER A 348 42.39 27.40 26.59
C SER A 348 42.81 27.23 28.05
N TYR A 349 42.12 26.36 28.78
CA TYR A 349 42.43 26.05 30.17
C TYR A 349 43.71 25.23 30.29
N GLU A 350 43.92 24.24 29.40
CA GLU A 350 45.16 23.48 29.30
C GLU A 350 46.36 24.41 29.02
N LYS A 351 46.23 25.35 28.08
CA LYS A 351 47.27 26.36 27.80
C LYS A 351 47.56 27.23 29.02
N TYR A 352 46.53 27.66 29.75
CA TYR A 352 46.70 28.43 30.99
C TYR A 352 47.43 27.63 32.07
N VAL A 353 47.02 26.38 32.32
CA VAL A 353 47.66 25.50 33.30
C VAL A 353 49.11 25.23 32.93
N ALA A 354 49.38 24.89 31.66
CA ALA A 354 50.74 24.68 31.16
C ALA A 354 51.62 25.92 31.34
N SER A 355 51.10 27.10 31.03
CA SER A 355 51.80 28.38 31.24
C SER A 355 52.09 28.65 32.71
N ARG A 356 51.10 28.47 33.60
CA ARG A 356 51.25 28.60 35.05
C ARG A 356 52.32 27.65 35.60
N ASP A 357 52.27 26.40 35.19
CA ASP A 357 53.21 25.36 35.66
C ASP A 357 54.62 25.61 35.12
N HIS A 358 54.75 26.11 33.89
CA HIS A 358 56.02 26.57 33.33
C HIS A 358 56.62 27.71 34.17
N TYR A 359 55.87 28.78 34.46
CA TYR A 359 56.36 29.88 35.30
C TYR A 359 56.71 29.41 36.72
N LYS A 360 55.89 28.54 37.33
CA LYS A 360 56.19 27.96 38.64
C LYS A 360 57.53 27.21 38.61
N SER A 361 57.75 26.37 37.60
CA SER A 361 58.99 25.63 37.41
C SER A 361 60.18 26.57 37.19
N GLU A 362 60.02 27.65 36.42
CA GLU A 362 61.07 28.67 36.25
C GLU A 362 61.43 29.37 37.57
N TYR A 363 60.43 29.79 38.36
CA TYR A 363 60.67 30.41 39.67
C TYR A 363 61.35 29.44 40.63
N GLU A 364 60.90 28.18 40.70
CA GLU A 364 61.55 27.15 41.51
C GLU A 364 62.99 26.88 41.05
N THR A 365 63.25 26.94 39.74
CA THR A 365 64.60 26.76 39.18
C THR A 365 65.51 27.94 39.53
N ARG A 366 65.03 29.17 39.37
CA ARG A 366 65.78 30.38 39.78
C ARG A 366 66.08 30.37 41.28
N LEU A 367 65.10 30.01 42.12
CA LEU A 367 65.30 29.90 43.56
C LEU A 367 66.34 28.81 43.89
N ARG A 368 66.28 27.65 43.22
CA ARG A 368 67.30 26.60 43.36
C ARG A 368 68.69 27.09 42.96
N GLU A 369 68.81 27.80 41.83
CA GLU A 369 70.07 28.39 41.37
C GLU A 369 70.61 29.46 42.32
N GLU A 370 69.77 30.33 42.87
CA GLU A 370 70.16 31.33 43.87
C GLU A 370 70.64 30.69 45.16
N LEU A 371 69.95 29.65 45.65
CA LEU A 371 70.37 28.88 46.82
C LEU A 371 71.71 28.18 46.59
N GLU A 372 71.92 27.58 45.42
CA GLU A 372 73.21 26.99 45.04
C GLU A 372 74.31 28.06 44.92
N ASN A 373 74.01 29.22 44.34
CA ASN A 373 74.96 30.33 44.26
C ASN A 373 75.37 30.84 45.65
N ILE A 374 74.43 30.94 46.60
CA ILE A 374 74.74 31.30 47.99
C ILE A 374 75.58 30.20 48.63
N ARG A 375 75.20 28.92 48.50
CA ARG A 375 75.98 27.79 49.01
C ARG A 375 77.42 27.80 48.50
N LEU A 376 77.62 28.03 47.20
CA LEU A 376 78.94 28.12 46.57
C LEU A 376 79.73 29.33 47.08
N LYS A 377 79.12 30.53 47.16
CA LYS A 377 79.78 31.73 47.70
C LYS A 377 80.18 31.55 49.16
N THR A 378 79.28 31.04 50.00
CA THR A 378 79.58 30.74 51.40
C THR A 378 80.65 29.66 51.53
N GLY A 379 80.64 28.64 50.67
CA GLY A 379 81.71 27.64 50.60
C GLY A 379 83.07 28.27 50.28
N LEU A 380 83.13 29.14 49.26
CA LEU A 380 84.34 29.88 48.90
C LEU A 380 84.81 30.81 50.02
N GLU A 381 83.89 31.49 50.73
CA GLU A 381 84.21 32.33 51.88
C GLU A 381 84.79 31.49 53.03
N ILE A 382 84.21 30.33 53.34
CA ILE A 382 84.74 29.39 54.32
C ILE A 382 86.15 28.93 53.93
N GLU A 383 86.35 28.53 52.68
CA GLU A 383 87.68 28.12 52.18
C GLU A 383 88.70 29.26 52.27
N ASN A 384 88.30 30.48 51.93
CA ASN A 384 89.14 31.68 52.05
C ASN A 384 89.49 31.98 53.51
N LEU A 385 88.53 31.89 54.44
CA LEU A 385 88.76 32.05 55.88
C LEU A 385 89.71 30.97 56.41
N GLN A 386 89.50 29.71 56.03
CA GLN A 386 90.40 28.61 56.37
C GLN A 386 91.80 28.81 55.80
N ARG A 387 91.92 29.33 54.57
CA ARG A 387 93.21 29.66 53.95
C ARG A 387 93.89 30.81 54.68
N ALA A 388 93.19 31.92 54.91
CA ALA A 388 93.71 33.08 55.64
C ALA A 388 94.11 32.74 57.08
N SER A 389 93.32 31.92 57.78
CA SER A 389 93.66 31.42 59.11
C SER A 389 94.90 30.54 59.08
N ARG A 390 95.02 29.59 58.13
CA ARG A 390 96.24 28.80 57.92
C ARG A 390 97.46 29.69 57.66
N GLU A 391 97.35 30.65 56.74
CA GLU A 391 98.44 31.58 56.44
C GLU A 391 98.82 32.44 57.65
N MET A 392 97.86 32.87 58.47
CA MET A 392 98.12 33.59 59.71
C MET A 392 98.93 32.72 60.69
N TYR A 393 98.48 31.48 60.94
CA TYR A 393 99.22 30.55 61.77
C TYR A 393 100.61 30.24 61.22
N GLU A 394 100.78 30.13 59.90
CA GLU A 394 102.09 29.94 59.26
C GLU A 394 102.99 31.17 59.37
N ARG A 395 102.44 32.39 59.25
CA ARG A 395 103.18 33.64 59.48
C ARG A 395 103.61 33.75 60.94
N GLU A 396 102.72 33.50 61.89
CA GLU A 396 103.03 33.52 63.32
C GLU A 396 104.09 32.46 63.68
N ASN A 397 103.96 31.24 63.16
CA ASN A 397 104.99 30.20 63.33
C ASN A 397 106.34 30.62 62.76
N ARG A 398 106.37 31.29 61.60
CA ARG A 398 107.61 31.85 61.04
C ARG A 398 108.20 32.92 61.96
N ASN A 399 107.39 33.88 62.40
CA ASN A 399 107.82 34.94 63.32
C ASN A 399 108.35 34.36 64.64
N LEU A 400 107.71 33.33 65.20
CA LEU A 400 108.16 32.67 66.42
C LEU A 400 109.49 31.92 66.21
N ARG A 401 109.69 31.28 65.05
CA ARG A 401 110.97 30.65 64.68
C ARG A 401 112.07 31.69 64.52
N GLU A 402 111.80 32.78 63.81
CA GLU A 402 112.75 33.88 63.63
C GLU A 402 113.10 34.55 64.97
N ALA A 403 112.11 34.85 65.82
CA ALA A 403 112.33 35.41 67.15
C ALA A 403 113.15 34.47 68.04
N ARG A 404 112.88 33.16 67.99
CA ARG A 404 113.69 32.14 68.66
C ARG A 404 115.13 32.16 68.14
N ASP A 405 115.33 32.18 66.83
CA ASP A 405 116.67 32.15 66.22
C ASP A 405 117.47 33.44 66.55
N ILE A 406 116.81 34.61 66.56
CA ILE A 406 117.39 35.87 67.03
C ILE A 406 117.79 35.77 68.51
N ALA A 407 116.91 35.25 69.37
CA ALA A 407 117.21 35.08 70.78
C ALA A 407 118.40 34.12 71.01
N VAL A 408 118.51 33.05 70.21
CA VAL A 408 119.67 32.15 70.23
C VAL A 408 120.94 32.88 69.78
N LEU A 409 120.89 33.63 68.68
CA LEU A 409 122.04 34.42 68.21
C LEU A 409 122.49 35.46 69.24
N GLU A 410 121.54 36.14 69.89
CA GLU A 410 121.85 37.12 70.92
C GLU A 410 122.42 36.46 72.18
N LYS A 411 121.90 35.27 72.56
CA LYS A 411 122.49 34.42 73.62
C LYS A 411 123.93 34.05 73.28
N ASP A 412 124.19 33.62 72.05
CA ASP A 412 125.53 33.21 71.61
C ASP A 412 126.50 34.40 71.57
N ARG A 413 126.05 35.59 71.14
CA ARG A 413 126.81 36.84 71.25
C ARG A 413 127.12 37.20 72.70
N ALA A 414 126.12 37.13 73.59
CA ALA A 414 126.31 37.40 75.01
C ALA A 414 127.30 36.41 75.64
N MET A 415 127.22 35.11 75.32
CA MET A 415 128.19 34.11 75.77
C MET A 415 129.58 34.36 75.20
N ALA A 416 129.71 34.82 73.95
CA ALA A 416 131.01 35.20 73.38
C ALA A 416 131.61 36.42 74.10
N ALA A 417 130.80 37.44 74.36
CA ALA A 417 131.22 38.62 75.12
C ALA A 417 131.60 38.24 76.57
N GLU A 418 130.84 37.37 77.22
CA GLU A 418 131.17 36.81 78.54
C GLU A 418 132.54 36.12 78.50
N ARG A 419 132.77 35.21 77.55
CA ARG A 419 134.08 34.54 77.38
C ARG A 419 135.21 35.52 77.13
N ASP A 420 135.00 36.54 76.32
CA ASP A 420 135.99 37.60 76.09
C ASP A 420 136.29 38.36 77.38
N THR A 421 135.27 38.78 78.14
CA THR A 421 135.46 39.44 79.43
C THR A 421 136.14 38.55 80.45
N GLN A 422 135.81 37.26 80.48
CA GLN A 422 136.47 36.25 81.31
C GLN A 422 137.94 36.11 80.92
N SER A 423 138.26 36.06 79.62
CA SER A 423 139.64 36.01 79.13
C SER A 423 140.44 37.26 79.53
N ARG A 424 139.82 38.44 79.50
CA ARG A 424 140.44 39.70 79.94
C ARG A 424 140.66 39.71 81.46
N TYR A 425 139.71 39.18 82.21
CA TYR A 425 139.85 39.01 83.66
C TYR A 425 140.99 38.05 83.99
N ASP A 426 141.10 36.92 83.29
CA ASP A 426 142.19 35.96 83.44
C ASP A 426 143.55 36.58 83.06
N GLN A 427 143.61 37.36 81.96
CA GLN A 427 144.81 38.11 81.58
C GLN A 427 145.20 39.15 82.63
N LEU A 428 144.23 39.86 83.21
CA LEU A 428 144.49 40.85 84.26
C LEU A 428 144.98 40.18 85.55
N LEU A 429 144.43 39.01 85.90
CA LEU A 429 144.91 38.17 86.99
C LEU A 429 146.36 37.72 86.76
N GLU A 430 146.69 37.32 85.54
CA GLU A 430 148.06 36.91 85.17
C GLU A 430 149.03 38.10 85.24
N GLN A 431 148.62 39.27 84.74
CA GLN A 431 149.38 40.53 84.89
C GLN A 431 149.56 40.92 86.36
N PHE A 432 148.54 40.76 87.19
CA PHE A 432 148.62 41.01 88.62
C PHE A 432 149.62 40.08 89.29
N ARG A 433 149.62 38.78 88.95
CA ARG A 433 150.63 37.81 89.42
C ARG A 433 152.05 38.16 88.95
N GLN A 434 152.21 38.60 87.71
CA GLN A 434 153.52 39.03 87.18
C GLN A 434 154.03 40.31 87.86
N LEU A 435 153.16 41.29 88.10
CA LEU A 435 153.47 42.48 88.88
C LEU A 435 153.86 42.12 90.30
N GLN A 436 153.13 41.20 90.93
CA GLN A 436 153.40 40.72 92.28
C GLN A 436 154.78 40.05 92.37
N LEU A 437 155.10 39.15 91.43
CA LEU A 437 156.44 38.55 91.30
C LEU A 437 157.52 39.61 91.02
N GLY A 438 157.22 40.60 90.19
CA GLY A 438 158.12 41.73 89.88
C GLY A 438 158.40 42.59 91.12
N THR A 439 157.38 42.87 91.93
CA THR A 439 157.54 43.58 93.20
C THR A 439 158.30 42.75 94.22
N ASP A 440 158.02 41.45 94.34
CA ASP A 440 158.73 40.55 95.24
C ASP A 440 160.23 40.47 94.88
N ASN A 441 160.54 40.39 93.58
CA ASN A 441 161.92 40.45 93.08
C ASN A 441 162.59 41.81 93.40
N ARG A 442 161.87 42.93 93.22
CA ARG A 442 162.39 44.28 93.51
C ARG A 442 162.66 44.47 95.00
N VAL A 443 161.78 43.97 95.85
CA VAL A 443 161.95 43.97 97.31
C VAL A 443 163.15 43.12 97.69
N SER A 444 163.34 41.95 97.07
CA SER A 444 164.49 41.09 97.32
C SER A 444 165.81 41.70 96.84
N GLU A 445 165.83 42.41 95.70
CA GLU A 445 166.99 43.18 95.22
C GLU A 445 167.38 44.30 96.19
N LEU A 446 166.40 45.12 96.60
CA LEU A 446 166.63 46.22 97.54
C LEU A 446 167.08 45.71 98.92
N PHE A 447 166.52 44.60 99.38
CA PHE A 447 166.93 43.94 100.62
C PHE A 447 168.40 43.48 100.55
N ASN A 448 168.82 42.92 99.42
CA ASN A 448 170.22 42.50 99.20
C ASN A 448 171.18 43.70 99.07
N GLN A 449 170.76 44.78 98.40
CA GLN A 449 171.54 46.03 98.30
C GLN A 449 171.73 46.70 99.67
N ALA A 450 170.69 46.75 100.49
CA ALA A 450 170.78 47.26 101.86
C ALA A 450 171.76 46.43 102.72
N LYS A 451 171.78 45.11 102.52
CA LYS A 451 172.73 44.20 103.18
C LYS A 451 174.18 44.45 102.75
N LEU A 452 174.41 44.69 101.45
CA LEU A 452 175.73 45.03 100.90
C LEU A 452 176.24 46.36 101.44
N HIS A 453 175.41 47.40 101.44
CA HIS A 453 175.79 48.71 101.98
C HIS A 453 176.06 48.68 103.50
N ALA A 454 175.36 47.84 104.26
CA ALA A 454 175.66 47.63 105.67
C ALA A 454 177.07 47.00 105.86
N PHE A 455 177.43 46.00 105.05
CA PHE A 455 178.78 45.40 105.07
C PHE A 455 179.88 46.40 104.65
N GLU A 456 179.62 47.24 103.65
CA GLU A 456 180.57 48.26 103.19
C GLU A 456 180.79 49.35 104.25
N ALA A 457 179.75 49.72 105.00
CA ALA A 457 179.85 50.67 106.11
C ALA A 457 180.70 50.12 107.27
N GLU A 458 180.48 48.86 107.68
CA GLU A 458 181.31 48.20 108.71
C GLU A 458 182.79 48.11 108.30
N ARG A 459 183.06 47.86 107.01
CA ARG A 459 184.43 47.81 106.48
C ARG A 459 185.11 49.18 106.48
N ALA A 460 184.38 50.24 106.15
CA ALA A 460 184.89 51.61 106.17
C ALA A 460 185.19 52.08 107.60
N GLU A 461 184.39 51.65 108.57
CA GLU A 461 184.59 51.96 109.99
C GLU A 461 185.86 51.30 110.54
N MET A 462 186.12 50.02 110.21
CA MET A 462 187.39 49.36 110.57
C MET A 462 188.62 50.07 109.99
N VAL A 463 188.59 50.45 108.70
CA VAL A 463 189.72 51.13 108.05
C VAL A 463 189.98 52.51 108.67
N LYS A 464 188.94 53.21 109.10
CA LYS A 464 189.06 54.47 109.84
C LYS A 464 189.72 54.27 111.21
N GLU A 465 189.36 53.22 111.95
CA GLU A 465 189.99 52.92 113.24
C GLU A 465 191.46 52.52 113.10
N GLU A 466 191.82 51.73 112.08
CA GLU A 466 193.21 51.35 111.81
C GLU A 466 194.09 52.55 111.43
N THR A 467 193.57 53.47 110.61
CA THR A 467 194.29 54.68 110.20
C THR A 467 194.48 55.68 111.33
N ALA A 468 193.50 55.80 112.24
CA ALA A 468 193.62 56.63 113.43
C ALA A 468 194.71 56.12 114.38
N ASN A 469 194.82 54.78 114.55
CA ASN A 469 195.83 54.16 115.40
C ASN A 469 197.25 54.27 114.83
N ALA A 470 197.41 54.14 113.50
CA ALA A 470 198.70 54.33 112.84
C ALA A 470 199.23 55.78 112.94
N LEU A 471 198.32 56.77 112.88
CA LEU A 471 198.67 58.19 113.00
C LEU A 471 199.19 58.55 114.40
N ALA A 472 198.59 57.97 115.45
CA ALA A 472 199.01 58.16 116.83
C ALA A 472 200.41 57.58 117.10
N GLN A 473 200.76 56.46 116.47
CA GLN A 473 202.07 55.82 116.62
C GLN A 473 203.19 56.64 115.97
N CYS A 474 202.95 57.22 114.79
CA CYS A 474 203.91 58.08 114.09
C CYS A 474 204.19 59.40 114.81
N GLN A 475 203.23 59.95 115.56
CA GLN A 475 203.45 61.18 116.33
C GLN A 475 204.39 60.97 117.53
N VAL A 476 204.33 59.81 118.18
CA VAL A 476 205.19 59.48 119.34
C VAL A 476 206.66 59.24 118.94
N ASP A 477 206.91 58.75 117.73
CA ASP A 477 208.27 58.44 117.26
C ASP A 477 209.01 59.69 116.78
N CYS A 478 208.30 60.69 116.25
CA CYS A 478 208.87 61.98 115.86
C CYS A 478 209.34 62.81 117.09
N GLU A 479 208.59 62.80 118.19
CA GLU A 479 208.97 63.53 119.42
C GLU A 479 210.22 62.94 120.11
N LYS A 480 210.51 61.63 119.93
CA LYS A 480 211.68 60.97 120.53
C LYS A 480 212.99 61.28 119.80
N LEU A 481 212.93 61.55 118.49
CA LEU A 481 214.11 61.89 117.70
C LEU A 481 214.52 63.36 117.86
N GLN A 482 213.61 64.23 118.28
CA GLN A 482 213.87 65.65 118.55
C GLN A 482 214.68 65.94 119.82
N LYS A 483 214.88 64.95 120.72
CA LYS A 483 215.54 65.16 122.03
C LYS A 483 216.99 64.68 122.14
N LYS A 484 217.61 64.11 121.10
CA LYS A 484 218.92 63.45 121.23
C LYS A 484 220.14 64.15 120.62
N LEU A 485 220.01 65.22 119.85
CA LEU A 485 221.18 65.81 119.17
C LEU A 485 221.15 67.35 119.06
N GLU A 486 221.05 68.05 120.21
CA GLU A 486 221.66 69.38 120.38
C GLU A 486 222.69 69.32 121.52
N LEU A 487 223.96 69.47 121.16
CA LEU A 487 225.07 70.10 121.89
C LEU A 487 226.34 70.05 120.99
N PRO A 488 227.21 71.07 120.94
CA PRO A 488 226.97 72.50 120.71
C PRO A 488 227.82 73.08 119.54
N GLN A 489 227.55 74.35 119.18
CA GLN A 489 228.31 75.29 118.30
C GLN A 489 228.09 75.10 116.77
N LEU A 490 227.98 76.11 115.88
CA LEU A 490 228.20 77.58 115.82
C LEU A 490 227.45 78.11 114.53
N PRO A 491 227.53 79.37 114.05
CA PRO A 491 226.39 80.15 113.54
C PRO A 491 226.36 80.44 112.02
N TRP A 492 225.19 80.97 111.58
CA TRP A 492 224.90 81.97 110.52
C TRP A 492 223.81 81.59 109.48
N ASP A 493 222.93 82.59 109.28
CA ASP A 493 222.06 82.93 108.14
C ASP A 493 220.69 82.23 107.89
N LYS A 494 219.63 82.89 108.39
CA LYS A 494 218.54 83.61 107.67
C LYS A 494 218.35 83.32 106.14
N PRO A 495 217.17 83.66 105.57
CA PRO A 495 215.78 83.28 105.89
C PRO A 495 215.02 82.89 104.58
N ILE A 496 213.71 82.66 104.63
CA ILE A 496 212.68 83.38 103.84
C ILE A 496 211.33 82.64 103.91
N GLU A 497 210.33 83.45 104.20
CA GLU A 497 208.88 83.24 104.19
C GLU A 497 208.35 82.79 102.82
N ILE A 498 207.07 82.42 102.74
CA ILE A 498 206.04 83.22 102.04
C ILE A 498 204.69 82.45 102.03
N TYR A 499 203.68 83.13 102.59
CA TYR A 499 202.26 83.28 102.19
C TYR A 499 201.39 82.09 101.71
N LEU A 500 200.23 81.93 102.40
CA LEU A 500 198.79 82.05 101.97
C LEU A 500 198.42 81.70 100.50
N PRO A 501 197.17 81.29 100.10
CA PRO A 501 195.86 81.15 100.79
C PRO A 501 194.91 79.97 100.32
N ILE A 502 193.64 79.98 100.82
CA ILE A 502 192.36 79.25 100.50
C ILE A 502 192.25 77.76 100.87
#